data_AF-A0A958H476-F1
#
_entry.id   AF-A0A958H476-F1
#
_cell.length_a   1.000
_cell.length_b   1.000
_cell.length_c   1.000
_cell.angle_alpha   90.00
_cell.angle_beta   90.00
_cell.angle_gamma   90.00
#
_symmetry.space_group_name_H-M   'P 1'
#
loop_
_entity.id
_entity.type
_entity.pdbx_description
1 polymer ?
#
loop_
_entity_poly.entity_id
_entity_poly.type
_entity_poly.pdbx_seq_one_letter_code
_entity_poly.pdbx_strand_id
1 'polypeptide(L)'
;GGKGKWRWNISDRVMDQIDAHQLKVIVRLSSQPEWAAPGVAFPEVSPPDDLQDFYDYVYAVASRYRGRVEAYQIWNEPNLAREWGGRPPNPAEYVELLKVGYQAVKAADPNAIVISAGMAPTTRDDAEAMPDTHFIQGIYDADGAAYFDVLGVHAPGYKSAPELDPAVVANDPSLNNGDSAPEDLRRVYAFRRVEDLRELMVRNGDEAKKVVILEFGWTVDPRPNSPYHWHAVDPITQAQYFERAYTYAIEHWQPWIGVMSLIYVADPSWHMDDEETYWSIVYPYYPELRAAPAYHGLKKLPKVPPVGEK
;
A
#
# COMPACT_ATOMS: atom_id res chain seq x y z
N GLY A 1 -13.76 11.26 19.45
CA GLY A 1 -14.40 12.59 19.39
C GLY A 1 -15.62 12.49 18.50
N GLY A 2 -16.60 13.39 18.62
CA GLY A 2 -17.82 13.35 17.80
C GLY A 2 -17.70 14.07 16.45
N LYS A 3 -18.70 13.91 15.58
CA LYS A 3 -18.81 14.57 14.27
C LYS A 3 -18.48 16.07 14.34
N GLY A 4 -17.66 16.55 13.41
CA GLY A 4 -17.20 17.94 13.32
C GLY A 4 -16.15 18.38 14.36
N LYS A 5 -15.69 17.49 15.26
CA LYS A 5 -14.66 17.81 16.26
C LYS A 5 -13.29 17.25 15.86
N TRP A 6 -12.43 18.13 15.37
CA TRP A 6 -11.11 17.77 14.88
C TRP A 6 -10.02 17.81 15.97
N ARG A 7 -9.04 16.91 15.87
CA ARG A 7 -7.83 16.88 16.71
C ARG A 7 -6.58 16.85 15.84
N TRP A 8 -6.00 18.03 15.62
CA TRP A 8 -4.88 18.22 14.68
C TRP A 8 -3.49 18.17 15.32
N ASN A 9 -3.40 18.14 16.65
CA ASN A 9 -2.13 18.31 17.38
C ASN A 9 -1.05 17.26 17.06
N ILE A 10 -1.44 16.04 16.66
CA ILE A 10 -0.48 15.00 16.25
C ILE A 10 -0.12 15.20 14.78
N SER A 11 -1.11 15.30 13.89
CA SER A 11 -0.90 15.44 12.45
C SER A 11 -0.15 16.72 12.10
N ASP A 12 -0.45 17.85 12.75
CA ASP A 12 0.29 19.10 12.54
C ASP A 12 1.77 18.94 12.88
N ARG A 13 2.08 18.31 14.02
CA ARG A 13 3.46 18.06 14.43
C ARG A 13 4.18 17.17 13.43
N VAL A 14 3.52 16.13 12.91
CA VAL A 14 4.08 15.25 11.88
C VAL A 14 4.36 16.04 10.60
N MET A 15 3.40 16.84 10.12
CA MET A 15 3.59 17.68 8.93
C MET A 15 4.70 18.72 9.11
N ASP A 16 4.84 19.30 10.30
CA ASP A 16 5.93 20.23 10.61
C ASP A 16 7.30 19.55 10.56
N GLN A 17 7.40 18.27 10.98
CA GLN A 17 8.63 17.49 10.82
C GLN A 17 8.89 17.13 9.35
N ILE A 18 7.86 16.76 8.60
CA ILE A 18 7.97 16.48 7.16
C ILE A 18 8.57 17.70 6.43
N ASP A 19 8.04 18.90 6.67
CA ASP A 19 8.53 20.13 6.07
C ASP A 19 9.96 20.46 6.52
N ALA A 20 10.24 20.36 7.84
CA ALA A 20 11.56 20.66 8.40
C ALA A 20 12.66 19.75 7.83
N HIS A 21 12.30 18.53 7.42
CA HIS A 21 13.19 17.55 6.81
C HIS A 21 13.09 17.49 5.28
N GLN A 22 12.30 18.38 4.66
CA GLN A 22 12.08 18.44 3.20
C GLN A 22 11.63 17.09 2.62
N LEU A 23 10.82 16.37 3.38
CA LEU A 23 10.22 15.12 2.96
C LEU A 23 8.93 15.39 2.20
N LYS A 24 8.55 14.43 1.36
CA LYS A 24 7.25 14.36 0.71
C LYS A 24 6.44 13.25 1.38
N VAL A 25 5.12 13.40 1.44
CA VAL A 25 4.25 12.46 2.14
C VAL A 25 3.07 12.03 1.28
N ILE A 26 2.77 10.73 1.37
CA ILE A 26 1.49 10.15 0.96
C ILE A 26 0.66 10.00 2.24
N VAL A 27 -0.54 10.57 2.27
CA VAL A 27 -1.46 10.43 3.41
C VAL A 27 -2.55 9.42 3.06
N ARG A 28 -2.56 8.29 3.77
CA ARG A 28 -3.66 7.32 3.69
C ARG A 28 -4.87 7.80 4.49
N LEU A 29 -6.01 7.88 3.82
CA LEU A 29 -7.29 8.27 4.40
C LEU A 29 -8.17 7.03 4.54
N SER A 30 -8.25 6.51 5.75
CA SER A 30 -8.98 5.29 6.13
C SER A 30 -9.45 5.38 7.58
N SER A 31 -10.03 4.30 8.11
CA SER A 31 -10.26 4.09 9.54
C SER A 31 -11.23 5.11 10.16
N GLN A 32 -12.50 4.74 10.11
CA GLN A 32 -13.62 5.53 10.58
C GLN A 32 -13.67 5.64 12.12
N PRO A 33 -14.11 6.80 12.67
CA PRO A 33 -14.45 6.89 14.08
C PRO A 33 -15.76 6.12 14.37
N GLU A 34 -15.92 5.64 15.60
CA GLU A 34 -17.09 4.85 16.05
C GLU A 34 -18.45 5.45 15.66
N TRP A 35 -18.60 6.78 15.69
CA TRP A 35 -19.87 7.42 15.35
C TRP A 35 -20.23 7.35 13.85
N ALA A 36 -19.26 7.09 12.97
CA ALA A 36 -19.44 7.05 11.53
C ALA A 36 -19.72 5.63 10.99
N ALA A 37 -19.39 4.60 11.77
CA ALA A 37 -19.85 3.22 11.55
C ALA A 37 -20.00 2.52 12.92
N PRO A 38 -21.15 2.69 13.59
CA PRO A 38 -21.37 2.14 14.92
C PRO A 38 -21.26 0.62 14.96
N GLY A 39 -20.51 0.11 15.94
CA GLY A 39 -20.33 -1.34 16.14
C GLY A 39 -19.11 -1.94 15.44
N VAL A 40 -18.40 -1.17 14.61
CA VAL A 40 -17.10 -1.56 14.05
C VAL A 40 -15.99 -0.89 14.86
N ALA A 41 -15.03 -1.67 15.35
CA ALA A 41 -13.91 -1.18 16.16
C ALA A 41 -12.58 -1.74 15.65
N PHE A 42 -11.54 -0.91 15.76
CA PHE A 42 -10.17 -1.29 15.41
C PHE A 42 -9.76 -2.62 16.10
N PRO A 43 -9.12 -3.57 15.42
CA PRO A 43 -8.47 -3.44 14.12
C PRO A 43 -9.39 -3.49 12.89
N GLU A 44 -10.66 -3.82 13.05
CA GLU A 44 -11.62 -3.83 11.94
C GLU A 44 -11.95 -2.38 11.51
N VAL A 45 -11.97 -2.16 10.20
CA VAL A 45 -12.34 -0.88 9.60
C VAL A 45 -13.44 -1.09 8.58
N SER A 46 -14.30 -0.09 8.44
CA SER A 46 -15.44 -0.09 7.53
C SER A 46 -15.58 1.28 6.89
N PRO A 47 -15.99 1.38 5.62
CA PRO A 47 -16.47 2.66 5.11
C PRO A 47 -17.57 3.21 6.04
N PRO A 48 -17.70 4.54 6.16
CA PRO A 48 -18.74 5.15 6.97
C PRO A 48 -20.13 4.87 6.38
N ASP A 49 -21.14 4.81 7.25
CA ASP A 49 -22.54 4.58 6.87
C ASP A 49 -23.08 5.68 5.94
N ASP A 50 -22.55 6.90 6.07
CA ASP A 50 -22.82 8.05 5.20
C ASP A 50 -21.53 8.50 4.51
N LEU A 51 -21.48 8.38 3.19
CA LEU A 51 -20.31 8.79 2.40
C LEU A 51 -20.02 10.30 2.50
N GLN A 52 -21.01 11.13 2.86
CA GLN A 52 -20.75 12.55 3.13
C GLN A 52 -19.80 12.74 4.32
N ASP A 53 -19.81 11.82 5.30
CA ASP A 53 -18.86 11.85 6.41
C ASP A 53 -17.42 11.57 5.94
N PHE A 54 -17.25 10.71 4.95
CA PHE A 54 -15.96 10.52 4.30
C PHE A 54 -15.54 11.75 3.51
N TYR A 55 -16.44 12.35 2.73
CA TYR A 55 -16.18 13.58 1.98
C TYR A 55 -15.68 14.69 2.92
N ASP A 56 -16.42 14.96 4.00
CA ASP A 56 -16.12 16.05 4.93
C ASP A 56 -14.78 15.82 5.63
N TYR A 57 -14.46 14.57 5.96
CA TYR A 57 -13.15 14.18 6.49
C TYR A 57 -12.02 14.44 5.50
N VAL A 58 -12.13 13.89 4.29
CA VAL A 58 -11.11 14.02 3.24
C VAL A 58 -10.90 15.50 2.89
N TYR A 59 -11.99 16.26 2.72
CA TYR A 59 -11.94 17.68 2.41
C TYR A 59 -11.29 18.49 3.55
N ALA A 60 -11.59 18.18 4.82
CA ALA A 60 -11.00 18.87 5.96
C ALA A 60 -9.49 18.64 6.06
N VAL A 61 -9.04 17.38 5.88
CA VAL A 61 -7.61 17.04 5.88
C VAL A 61 -6.91 17.70 4.70
N ALA A 62 -7.45 17.55 3.48
CA ALA A 62 -6.87 18.11 2.27
C ALA A 62 -6.80 19.63 2.28
N SER A 63 -7.84 20.30 2.80
CA SER A 63 -7.85 21.77 2.93
C SER A 63 -6.81 22.25 3.93
N ARG A 64 -6.64 21.52 5.04
CA ARG A 64 -5.70 21.88 6.10
C ARG A 64 -4.25 21.78 5.64
N TYR A 65 -3.92 20.74 4.87
CA TYR A 65 -2.56 20.46 4.41
C TYR A 65 -2.35 20.74 2.92
N ARG A 66 -3.18 21.61 2.34
CA ARG A 66 -3.09 22.04 0.95
C ARG A 66 -1.68 22.51 0.60
N GLY A 67 -1.10 21.96 -0.46
CA GLY A 67 0.25 22.23 -0.92
C GLY A 67 1.38 21.69 -0.03
N ARG A 68 1.07 20.92 1.02
CA ARG A 68 2.06 20.22 1.88
C ARG A 68 2.02 18.69 1.71
N VAL A 69 0.92 18.14 1.19
CA VAL A 69 0.74 16.71 0.94
C VAL A 69 0.69 16.48 -0.56
N GLU A 70 1.53 15.59 -1.05
CA GLU A 70 1.68 15.37 -2.49
C GLU A 70 0.62 14.42 -3.03
N ALA A 71 0.24 13.44 -2.21
CA ALA A 71 -0.77 12.47 -2.60
C ALA A 71 -1.62 11.99 -1.42
N TYR A 72 -2.88 11.72 -1.71
CA TYR A 72 -3.83 11.09 -0.81
C TYR A 72 -4.19 9.71 -1.32
N GLN A 73 -3.94 8.68 -0.51
CA GLN A 73 -4.41 7.32 -0.78
C GLN A 73 -5.80 7.15 -0.19
N ILE A 74 -6.75 6.73 -1.02
CA ILE A 74 -8.13 6.51 -0.61
C ILE A 74 -8.33 5.05 -0.22
N TRP A 75 -8.42 4.81 1.08
CA TRP A 75 -8.59 3.51 1.74
C TRP A 75 -7.37 2.57 1.72
N ASN A 76 -7.50 1.43 2.40
CA ASN A 76 -6.52 0.34 2.45
C ASN A 76 -7.19 -1.00 2.15
N GLU A 77 -6.64 -1.78 1.23
CA GLU A 77 -7.00 -3.19 0.99
C GLU A 77 -8.52 -3.52 1.03
N PRO A 78 -9.38 -2.79 0.30
CA PRO A 78 -10.84 -3.01 0.30
C PRO A 78 -11.23 -4.38 -0.27
N ASN A 79 -10.28 -5.13 -0.82
CA ASN A 79 -10.45 -6.49 -1.28
C ASN A 79 -10.40 -7.54 -0.16
N LEU A 80 -10.31 -7.10 1.11
CA LEU A 80 -10.36 -7.95 2.29
C LEU A 80 -11.56 -7.58 3.16
N ALA A 81 -12.34 -8.58 3.59
CA ALA A 81 -13.53 -8.35 4.41
C ALA A 81 -13.21 -7.62 5.73
N ARG A 82 -12.08 -7.96 6.37
CA ARG A 82 -11.62 -7.29 7.61
C ARG A 82 -11.33 -5.78 7.43
N GLU A 83 -11.05 -5.35 6.21
CA GLU A 83 -10.80 -3.95 5.84
C GLU A 83 -12.07 -3.29 5.27
N TRP A 84 -13.21 -4.00 5.29
CA TRP A 84 -14.47 -3.58 4.68
C TRP A 84 -15.69 -3.89 5.58
N GLY A 85 -15.51 -3.86 6.90
CA GLY A 85 -16.55 -4.05 7.91
C GLY A 85 -17.05 -5.50 8.02
N GLY A 86 -16.18 -6.47 7.75
CA GLY A 86 -16.51 -7.90 7.76
C GLY A 86 -17.41 -8.32 6.61
N ARG A 87 -17.57 -7.45 5.59
CA ARG A 87 -18.44 -7.68 4.44
C ARG A 87 -17.63 -8.25 3.26
N PRO A 88 -18.27 -9.04 2.38
CA PRO A 88 -17.63 -9.48 1.15
C PRO A 88 -17.04 -8.32 0.33
N PRO A 89 -15.83 -8.50 -0.24
CA PRO A 89 -15.21 -7.51 -1.12
C PRO A 89 -16.15 -7.05 -2.25
N ASN A 90 -16.26 -5.72 -2.43
CA ASN A 90 -17.14 -5.13 -3.42
C ASN A 90 -16.46 -3.96 -4.17
N PRO A 91 -15.91 -4.18 -5.38
CA PRO A 91 -15.25 -3.14 -6.15
C PRO A 91 -16.14 -1.94 -6.49
N ALA A 92 -17.41 -2.17 -6.82
CA ALA A 92 -18.35 -1.10 -7.18
C ALA A 92 -18.66 -0.20 -5.97
N GLU A 93 -18.85 -0.78 -4.78
CA GLU A 93 -19.02 0.00 -3.55
C GLU A 93 -17.75 0.78 -3.20
N TYR A 94 -16.57 0.19 -3.40
CA TYR A 94 -15.30 0.91 -3.26
C TYR A 94 -15.19 2.08 -4.25
N VAL A 95 -15.66 1.94 -5.49
CA VAL A 95 -15.66 3.05 -6.46
C VAL A 95 -16.51 4.23 -5.99
N GLU A 96 -17.63 4.02 -5.31
CA GLU A 96 -18.42 5.12 -4.73
C GLU A 96 -17.65 5.85 -3.62
N LEU A 97 -16.95 5.12 -2.74
CA LEU A 97 -16.06 5.71 -1.73
C LEU A 97 -14.89 6.47 -2.39
N LEU A 98 -14.26 5.87 -3.40
CA LEU A 98 -13.14 6.44 -4.15
C LEU A 98 -13.54 7.74 -4.85
N LYS A 99 -14.69 7.76 -5.51
CA LYS A 99 -15.27 8.94 -6.16
C LYS A 99 -15.46 10.09 -5.18
N VAL A 100 -16.03 9.81 -4.01
CA VAL A 100 -16.24 10.82 -2.97
C VAL A 100 -14.92 11.36 -2.44
N GLY A 101 -13.95 10.47 -2.16
CA GLY A 101 -12.60 10.87 -1.76
C GLY A 101 -11.90 11.73 -2.81
N TYR A 102 -11.94 11.32 -4.09
CA TYR A 102 -11.36 12.05 -5.20
C TYR A 102 -11.95 13.47 -5.32
N GLN A 103 -13.28 13.58 -5.29
CA GLN A 103 -13.96 14.87 -5.36
C GLN A 103 -13.57 15.79 -4.20
N ALA A 104 -13.52 15.27 -2.98
CA ALA A 104 -13.12 16.01 -1.80
C ALA A 104 -11.67 16.52 -1.89
N VAL A 105 -10.73 15.67 -2.32
CA VAL A 105 -9.33 16.08 -2.54
C VAL A 105 -9.27 17.17 -3.58
N LYS A 106 -9.84 16.95 -4.78
CA LYS A 106 -9.73 17.92 -5.89
C LYS A 106 -10.42 19.25 -5.60
N ALA A 107 -11.48 19.26 -4.79
CA ALA A 107 -12.14 20.49 -4.35
C ALA A 107 -11.27 21.30 -3.38
N ALA A 108 -10.53 20.64 -2.49
CA ALA A 108 -9.67 21.28 -1.50
C ALA A 108 -8.30 21.69 -2.09
N ASP A 109 -7.67 20.76 -2.81
CA ASP A 109 -6.37 20.91 -3.45
C ASP A 109 -6.36 20.24 -4.84
N PRO A 110 -6.61 20.99 -5.93
CA PRO A 110 -6.66 20.44 -7.28
C PRO A 110 -5.30 19.90 -7.78
N ASN A 111 -4.19 20.27 -7.13
CA ASN A 111 -2.85 19.82 -7.53
C ASN A 111 -2.43 18.52 -6.83
N ALA A 112 -3.09 18.13 -5.74
CA ALA A 112 -2.76 16.90 -5.03
C ALA A 112 -3.14 15.67 -5.85
N ILE A 113 -2.29 14.65 -5.79
CA ILE A 113 -2.49 13.36 -6.47
C ILE A 113 -3.49 12.52 -5.64
N VAL A 114 -4.43 11.87 -6.30
CA VAL A 114 -5.31 10.88 -5.68
C VAL A 114 -4.85 9.49 -6.12
N ILE A 115 -4.49 8.67 -5.14
CA ILE A 115 -4.10 7.27 -5.31
C ILE A 115 -5.31 6.41 -4.90
N SER A 116 -5.64 5.41 -5.72
CA SER A 116 -6.55 4.34 -5.26
C SER A 116 -5.94 3.55 -4.09
N ALA A 117 -6.73 2.69 -3.46
CA ALA A 117 -6.24 1.78 -2.45
C ALA A 117 -5.22 0.82 -3.07
N GLY A 118 -4.21 0.43 -2.29
CA GLY A 118 -3.47 -0.78 -2.58
C GLY A 118 -4.31 -1.99 -2.19
N MET A 119 -4.48 -2.93 -3.11
CA MET A 119 -5.17 -4.19 -2.85
C MET A 119 -4.19 -5.19 -2.23
N ALA A 120 -4.67 -5.99 -1.27
CA ALA A 120 -3.91 -7.08 -0.70
C ALA A 120 -3.70 -8.19 -1.75
N PRO A 121 -2.46 -8.64 -1.99
CA PRO A 121 -2.23 -9.77 -2.89
C PRO A 121 -2.72 -11.06 -2.23
N THR A 122 -3.63 -11.75 -2.90
CA THR A 122 -4.27 -12.96 -2.38
C THR A 122 -4.68 -13.87 -3.53
N THR A 123 -4.64 -15.18 -3.28
CA THR A 123 -5.21 -16.21 -4.16
C THR A 123 -6.62 -16.62 -3.74
N ARG A 124 -7.09 -16.13 -2.58
CA ARG A 124 -8.43 -16.38 -2.07
C ARG A 124 -9.46 -15.54 -2.83
N ASP A 125 -10.53 -16.19 -3.25
CA ASP A 125 -11.64 -15.60 -4.02
C ASP A 125 -12.98 -16.06 -3.45
N ASP A 126 -13.37 -15.46 -2.32
CA ASP A 126 -14.60 -15.76 -1.58
C ASP A 126 -15.09 -14.54 -0.77
N ALA A 127 -16.00 -14.78 0.19
CA ALA A 127 -16.58 -13.73 1.02
C ALA A 127 -15.55 -13.02 1.95
N GLU A 128 -14.36 -13.58 2.16
CA GLU A 128 -13.36 -12.98 3.05
C GLU A 128 -12.31 -12.17 2.28
N ALA A 129 -12.03 -12.54 1.03
CA ALA A 129 -11.03 -11.87 0.21
C ALA A 129 -11.26 -12.11 -1.28
N MET A 130 -10.81 -11.16 -2.10
CA MET A 130 -10.87 -11.21 -3.56
C MET A 130 -9.47 -10.95 -4.14
N PRO A 131 -9.03 -11.68 -5.18
CA PRO A 131 -7.75 -11.42 -5.82
C PRO A 131 -7.63 -9.97 -6.31
N ASP A 132 -6.45 -9.40 -6.18
CA ASP A 132 -6.17 -8.01 -6.57
C ASP A 132 -6.53 -7.72 -8.03
N THR A 133 -6.26 -8.66 -8.95
CA THR A 133 -6.67 -8.58 -10.37
C THR A 133 -8.17 -8.53 -10.56
N HIS A 134 -8.92 -9.36 -9.83
CA HIS A 134 -10.38 -9.36 -9.91
C HIS A 134 -10.94 -8.06 -9.37
N PHE A 135 -10.43 -7.58 -8.24
CA PHE A 135 -10.88 -6.35 -7.62
C PHE A 135 -10.56 -5.12 -8.48
N ILE A 136 -9.35 -5.02 -9.03
CA ILE A 136 -8.95 -3.94 -9.94
C ILE A 136 -9.76 -3.98 -11.24
N GLN A 137 -10.03 -5.15 -11.81
CA GLN A 137 -10.92 -5.24 -12.97
C GLN A 137 -12.32 -4.74 -12.61
N GLY A 138 -12.85 -5.11 -11.43
CA GLY A 138 -14.12 -4.59 -10.94
C GLY A 138 -14.16 -3.07 -10.73
N ILE A 139 -13.02 -2.44 -10.38
CA ILE A 139 -12.90 -0.98 -10.35
C ILE A 139 -13.08 -0.40 -11.76
N TYR A 140 -12.45 -0.99 -12.78
CA TYR A 140 -12.61 -0.55 -14.16
C TYR A 140 -14.03 -0.78 -14.69
N ASP A 141 -14.62 -1.94 -14.41
CA ASP A 141 -15.99 -2.29 -14.81
C ASP A 141 -17.05 -1.37 -14.19
N ALA A 142 -16.74 -0.76 -13.04
CA ALA A 142 -17.57 0.22 -12.35
C ALA A 142 -17.21 1.68 -12.69
N ASP A 143 -16.50 1.94 -13.80
CA ASP A 143 -16.06 3.27 -14.25
C ASP A 143 -15.12 4.00 -13.28
N GLY A 144 -14.45 3.26 -12.39
CA GLY A 144 -13.57 3.80 -11.34
C GLY A 144 -12.32 4.51 -11.85
N ALA A 145 -11.95 4.29 -13.12
CA ALA A 145 -10.82 4.97 -13.77
C ALA A 145 -10.92 6.50 -13.69
N ALA A 146 -12.11 7.08 -13.61
CA ALA A 146 -12.26 8.54 -13.52
C ALA A 146 -11.86 9.14 -12.16
N TYR A 147 -11.63 8.31 -11.14
CA TYR A 147 -11.55 8.74 -9.73
C TYR A 147 -10.22 8.44 -9.05
N PHE A 148 -9.16 8.22 -9.82
CA PHE A 148 -7.78 8.20 -9.33
C PHE A 148 -6.82 8.72 -10.41
N ASP A 149 -5.75 9.38 -9.97
CA ASP A 149 -4.68 9.88 -10.85
C ASP A 149 -3.59 8.82 -11.08
N VAL A 150 -3.37 7.95 -10.08
CA VAL A 150 -2.41 6.84 -10.13
C VAL A 150 -2.98 5.60 -9.43
N LEU A 151 -2.66 4.41 -9.95
CA LEU A 151 -3.10 3.14 -9.35
C LEU A 151 -2.17 2.77 -8.19
N GLY A 152 -2.74 2.58 -6.99
CA GLY A 152 -2.04 2.01 -5.84
C GLY A 152 -1.98 0.48 -5.90
N VAL A 153 -0.83 -0.12 -5.59
CA VAL A 153 -0.67 -1.58 -5.51
C VAL A 153 0.22 -1.98 -4.33
N HIS A 154 0.03 -3.19 -3.79
CA HIS A 154 0.95 -3.83 -2.84
C HIS A 154 1.76 -4.93 -3.56
N ALA A 155 3.06 -5.03 -3.26
CA ALA A 155 3.99 -5.91 -3.94
C ALA A 155 4.93 -6.64 -2.95
N PRO A 156 4.41 -7.41 -1.98
CA PRO A 156 5.23 -8.25 -1.13
C PRO A 156 6.01 -9.25 -1.99
N GLY A 157 7.31 -9.38 -1.74
CA GLY A 157 8.13 -10.31 -2.50
C GLY A 157 8.10 -11.74 -1.97
N TYR A 158 7.41 -11.97 -0.84
CA TYR A 158 7.37 -13.25 -0.12
C TYR A 158 8.77 -13.80 0.13
N LYS A 159 9.16 -14.90 -0.54
CA LYS A 159 10.52 -15.47 -0.50
C LYS A 159 11.26 -15.35 -1.84
N SER A 160 10.60 -14.85 -2.86
CA SER A 160 11.11 -14.79 -4.23
C SER A 160 12.08 -13.63 -4.38
N ALA A 161 13.16 -13.83 -5.14
CA ALA A 161 14.01 -12.72 -5.57
C ALA A 161 13.19 -11.72 -6.41
N PRO A 162 13.46 -10.41 -6.32
CA PRO A 162 12.63 -9.40 -6.96
C PRO A 162 12.53 -9.55 -8.48
N GLU A 163 13.58 -10.04 -9.16
CA GLU A 163 13.62 -10.17 -10.62
C GLU A 163 13.01 -11.46 -11.13
N LEU A 164 12.62 -12.38 -10.25
CA LEU A 164 12.11 -13.69 -10.64
C LEU A 164 10.77 -13.53 -11.37
N ASP A 165 10.65 -14.21 -12.51
CA ASP A 165 9.43 -14.19 -13.32
C ASP A 165 8.25 -14.74 -12.51
N PRO A 166 7.12 -14.01 -12.41
CA PRO A 166 5.94 -14.50 -11.69
C PRO A 166 5.41 -15.84 -12.20
N ALA A 167 5.64 -16.21 -13.47
CA ALA A 167 5.27 -17.53 -14.01
C ALA A 167 6.11 -18.66 -13.39
N VAL A 168 7.40 -18.40 -13.14
CA VAL A 168 8.29 -19.36 -12.48
C VAL A 168 7.84 -19.53 -11.03
N VAL A 169 7.56 -18.42 -10.33
CA VAL A 169 7.07 -18.44 -8.95
C VAL A 169 5.74 -19.21 -8.84
N ALA A 170 4.80 -18.97 -9.76
CA ALA A 170 3.51 -19.65 -9.77
C ALA A 170 3.62 -21.17 -9.96
N ASN A 171 4.66 -21.66 -10.65
CA ASN A 171 4.86 -23.07 -10.95
C ASN A 171 5.83 -23.79 -10.02
N ASP A 172 6.42 -23.10 -9.04
CA ASP A 172 7.32 -23.68 -8.05
C ASP A 172 6.66 -23.75 -6.66
N PRO A 173 6.23 -24.95 -6.20
CA PRO A 173 5.63 -25.16 -4.88
C PRO A 173 6.50 -24.66 -3.71
N SER A 174 7.83 -24.62 -3.89
CA SER A 174 8.73 -24.14 -2.85
C SER A 174 8.65 -22.63 -2.66
N LEU A 175 8.19 -21.87 -3.66
CA LEU A 175 8.08 -20.41 -3.64
C LEU A 175 6.68 -19.90 -3.29
N ASN A 176 5.64 -20.70 -3.52
CA ASN A 176 4.23 -20.30 -3.35
C ASN A 176 3.50 -21.04 -2.21
N ASN A 177 4.24 -21.62 -1.25
CA ASN A 177 3.68 -22.39 -0.13
C ASN A 177 2.89 -23.65 -0.54
N GLY A 178 3.15 -24.21 -1.73
CA GLY A 178 2.35 -25.30 -2.27
C GLY A 178 0.90 -24.92 -2.53
N ASP A 179 0.62 -23.63 -2.77
CA ASP A 179 -0.72 -23.17 -3.09
C ASP A 179 -1.26 -23.93 -4.32
N SER A 180 -2.53 -24.33 -4.21
CA SER A 180 -3.28 -25.10 -5.19
C SER A 180 -4.25 -24.25 -6.01
N ALA A 181 -4.28 -22.94 -5.77
CA ALA A 181 -5.03 -21.99 -6.59
C ALA A 181 -4.61 -22.05 -8.08
N PRO A 182 -5.45 -21.56 -9.00
CA PRO A 182 -5.08 -21.40 -10.40
C PRO A 182 -3.72 -20.69 -10.58
N GLU A 183 -2.99 -21.08 -11.63
CA GLU A 183 -1.64 -20.57 -11.90
C GLU A 183 -1.57 -19.04 -11.96
N ASP A 184 -2.54 -18.41 -12.60
CA ASP A 184 -2.65 -16.95 -12.75
C ASP A 184 -2.77 -16.25 -11.39
N LEU A 185 -3.49 -16.83 -10.42
CA LEU A 185 -3.59 -16.29 -9.07
C LEU A 185 -2.29 -16.50 -8.28
N ARG A 186 -1.60 -17.63 -8.45
CA ARG A 186 -0.35 -17.92 -7.71
C ARG A 186 0.82 -17.01 -8.09
N ARG A 187 0.68 -16.17 -9.13
CA ARG A 187 1.67 -15.15 -9.48
C ARG A 187 1.83 -14.08 -8.40
N VAL A 188 0.90 -13.96 -7.43
CA VAL A 188 0.95 -13.01 -6.30
C VAL A 188 2.17 -13.17 -5.39
N TYR A 189 2.84 -14.34 -5.41
CA TYR A 189 4.02 -14.61 -4.59
C TYR A 189 5.32 -13.98 -5.15
N ALA A 190 5.23 -13.13 -6.17
CA ALA A 190 6.35 -12.49 -6.83
C ALA A 190 6.23 -10.96 -6.78
N PHE A 191 7.31 -10.27 -6.40
CA PHE A 191 7.38 -8.80 -6.46
C PHE A 191 7.04 -8.26 -7.86
N ARG A 192 7.50 -8.94 -8.91
CA ARG A 192 7.21 -8.58 -10.31
C ARG A 192 5.77 -8.75 -10.75
N ARG A 193 4.87 -9.26 -9.90
CA ARG A 193 3.43 -9.33 -10.16
C ARG A 193 2.80 -7.98 -10.48
N VAL A 194 3.46 -6.89 -10.11
CA VAL A 194 3.10 -5.51 -10.51
C VAL A 194 3.01 -5.36 -12.03
N GLU A 195 3.78 -6.13 -12.81
CA GLU A 195 3.72 -6.13 -14.27
C GLU A 195 2.37 -6.62 -14.80
N ASP A 196 1.76 -7.63 -14.16
CA ASP A 196 0.44 -8.12 -14.55
C ASP A 196 -0.66 -7.10 -14.23
N LEU A 197 -0.52 -6.37 -13.11
CA LEU A 197 -1.43 -5.27 -12.76
C LEU A 197 -1.29 -4.11 -13.75
N ARG A 198 -0.06 -3.82 -14.19
CA ARG A 198 0.18 -2.84 -15.24
C ARG A 198 -0.45 -3.26 -16.56
N GLU A 199 -0.33 -4.53 -16.95
CA GLU A 199 -0.98 -5.05 -18.16
C GLU A 199 -2.51 -4.94 -18.07
N LEU A 200 -3.08 -5.18 -16.88
CA LEU A 200 -4.51 -4.98 -16.62
C LEU A 200 -4.94 -3.53 -16.87
N MET A 201 -4.15 -2.54 -16.44
CA MET A 201 -4.42 -1.12 -16.76
C MET A 201 -4.44 -0.88 -18.27
N VAL A 202 -3.45 -1.43 -19.00
CA VAL A 202 -3.32 -1.27 -20.46
C VAL A 202 -4.53 -1.88 -21.18
N ARG A 203 -4.98 -3.06 -20.77
CA ARG A 203 -6.16 -3.71 -21.36
C ARG A 203 -7.45 -2.90 -21.14
N ASN A 204 -7.52 -2.12 -20.06
CA ASN A 204 -8.63 -1.23 -19.74
C ASN A 204 -8.45 0.21 -20.29
N GLY A 205 -7.39 0.47 -21.10
CA GLY A 205 -7.15 1.77 -21.73
C GLY A 205 -6.65 2.87 -20.78
N ASP A 206 -6.05 2.49 -19.65
CA ASP A 206 -5.56 3.40 -18.60
C ASP A 206 -4.02 3.46 -18.56
N GLU A 207 -3.35 3.13 -19.68
CA GLU A 207 -1.88 3.09 -19.77
C GLU A 207 -1.21 4.45 -19.59
N ALA A 208 -1.95 5.55 -19.74
CA ALA A 208 -1.41 6.89 -19.53
C ALA A 208 -1.07 7.16 -18.06
N LYS A 209 -1.74 6.48 -17.12
CA LYS A 209 -1.52 6.65 -15.68
C LYS A 209 -0.35 5.81 -15.18
N LYS A 210 0.21 6.24 -14.06
CA LYS A 210 1.29 5.54 -13.37
C LYS A 210 0.76 4.55 -12.33
N VAL A 211 1.63 3.62 -11.95
CA VAL A 211 1.46 2.74 -10.79
C VAL A 211 2.32 3.25 -9.65
N VAL A 212 1.82 3.22 -8.42
CA VAL A 212 2.63 3.45 -7.21
C VAL A 212 2.54 2.23 -6.31
N ILE A 213 3.68 1.78 -5.79
CA ILE A 213 3.73 0.65 -4.85
C ILE A 213 3.62 1.24 -3.46
N LEU A 214 2.48 1.00 -2.81
CA LEU A 214 2.17 1.57 -1.49
C LEU A 214 2.80 0.74 -0.36
N GLU A 215 2.98 -0.56 -0.60
CA GLU A 215 3.68 -1.47 0.32
C GLU A 215 4.48 -2.49 -0.48
N PHE A 216 5.75 -2.67 -0.14
CA PHE A 216 6.52 -3.84 -0.56
C PHE A 216 7.58 -4.21 0.48
N GLY A 217 7.91 -5.50 0.52
CA GLY A 217 9.10 -5.95 1.21
C GLY A 217 9.22 -7.46 1.35
N TRP A 218 10.17 -7.85 2.20
CA TRP A 218 10.46 -9.23 2.58
C TRP A 218 10.65 -9.28 4.09
N THR A 219 10.12 -10.32 4.72
CA THR A 219 10.27 -10.51 6.18
C THR A 219 11.53 -11.31 6.51
N VAL A 220 12.06 -11.08 7.71
CA VAL A 220 13.14 -11.90 8.31
C VAL A 220 12.65 -12.65 9.56
N ASP A 221 11.34 -12.83 9.70
CA ASP A 221 10.70 -13.33 10.92
C ASP A 221 11.16 -14.77 11.28
N PRO A 222 11.97 -14.94 12.34
CA PRO A 222 12.50 -16.24 12.72
C PRO A 222 11.51 -17.05 13.56
N ARG A 223 10.37 -16.47 13.95
CA ARG A 223 9.45 -17.07 14.93
C ARG A 223 8.69 -18.22 14.26
N PRO A 224 8.83 -19.48 14.71
CA PRO A 224 8.24 -20.63 14.01
C PRO A 224 6.71 -20.60 13.93
N ASN A 225 6.04 -19.92 14.86
CA ASN A 225 4.57 -19.81 14.91
C ASN A 225 4.04 -18.59 14.14
N SER A 226 4.92 -17.75 13.58
CA SER A 226 4.49 -16.61 12.78
C SER A 226 3.91 -17.07 11.45
N PRO A 227 2.78 -16.50 10.99
CA PRO A 227 2.24 -16.80 9.66
C PRO A 227 3.18 -16.38 8.53
N TYR A 228 4.19 -15.56 8.82
CA TYR A 228 5.17 -15.07 7.85
C TYR A 228 6.45 -15.92 7.79
N HIS A 229 6.64 -16.85 8.73
CA HIS A 229 7.87 -17.63 8.86
C HIS A 229 8.18 -18.47 7.61
N TRP A 230 7.16 -19.03 6.96
CA TRP A 230 7.33 -19.93 5.80
C TRP A 230 7.98 -19.26 4.58
N HIS A 231 7.97 -17.93 4.53
CA HIS A 231 8.57 -17.12 3.48
C HIS A 231 9.61 -16.12 4.02
N ALA A 232 10.06 -16.29 5.25
CA ALA A 232 11.15 -15.49 5.78
C ALA A 232 12.46 -15.75 5.01
N VAL A 233 13.19 -14.69 4.73
CA VAL A 233 14.55 -14.74 4.19
C VAL A 233 15.55 -14.36 5.28
N ASP A 234 16.84 -14.63 5.06
CA ASP A 234 17.85 -14.13 5.99
C ASP A 234 18.05 -12.60 5.85
N PRO A 235 18.54 -11.90 6.90
CA PRO A 235 18.69 -10.45 6.87
C PRO A 235 19.61 -9.89 5.77
N ILE A 236 20.57 -10.67 5.28
CA ILE A 236 21.44 -10.23 4.18
C ILE A 236 20.70 -10.35 2.85
N THR A 237 19.96 -11.43 2.64
CA THR A 237 19.09 -11.60 1.47
C THR A 237 18.00 -10.52 1.44
N GLN A 238 17.36 -10.20 2.57
CA GLN A 238 16.40 -9.10 2.67
C GLN A 238 17.01 -7.77 2.19
N ALA A 239 18.20 -7.42 2.69
CA ALA A 239 18.91 -6.22 2.30
C ALA A 239 19.20 -6.17 0.79
N GLN A 240 19.68 -7.28 0.23
CA GLN A 240 19.97 -7.40 -1.21
C GLN A 240 18.71 -7.29 -2.05
N TYR A 241 17.60 -7.90 -1.62
CA TYR A 241 16.33 -7.85 -2.34
C TYR A 241 15.75 -6.44 -2.38
N PHE A 242 15.85 -5.66 -1.31
CA PHE A 242 15.44 -4.26 -1.35
C PHE A 242 16.25 -3.43 -2.36
N GLU A 243 17.57 -3.56 -2.36
CA GLU A 243 18.44 -2.87 -3.33
C GLU A 243 18.07 -3.24 -4.77
N ARG A 244 17.93 -4.54 -5.01
CA ARG A 244 17.61 -5.10 -6.32
C ARG A 244 16.20 -4.75 -6.80
N ALA A 245 15.21 -4.68 -5.91
CA ALA A 245 13.85 -4.27 -6.25
C ALA A 245 13.80 -2.83 -6.79
N TYR A 246 14.49 -1.90 -6.13
CA TYR A 246 14.60 -0.53 -6.62
C TYR A 246 15.37 -0.45 -7.93
N THR A 247 16.50 -1.15 -8.06
CA THR A 247 17.25 -1.20 -9.33
C THR A 247 16.40 -1.74 -10.46
N TYR A 248 15.68 -2.84 -10.24
CA TYR A 248 14.81 -3.44 -11.25
C TYR A 248 13.73 -2.48 -11.73
N ALA A 249 13.05 -1.80 -10.80
CA ALA A 249 12.03 -0.81 -11.14
C ALA A 249 12.58 0.38 -11.94
N ILE A 250 13.80 0.84 -11.60
CA ILE A 250 14.49 1.90 -12.35
C ILE A 250 14.82 1.46 -13.78
N GLU A 251 15.31 0.24 -13.95
CA GLU A 251 15.77 -0.27 -15.25
C GLU A 251 14.62 -0.71 -16.17
N HIS A 252 13.52 -1.22 -15.61
CA HIS A 252 12.48 -1.91 -16.38
C HIS A 252 11.10 -1.29 -16.31
N TRP A 253 10.78 -0.50 -15.28
CA TRP A 253 9.43 0.02 -15.07
C TRP A 253 9.29 1.52 -15.33
N GLN A 254 10.37 2.21 -15.67
CA GLN A 254 10.29 3.60 -16.15
C GLN A 254 9.67 3.64 -17.56
N PRO A 255 8.80 4.64 -17.85
CA PRO A 255 8.42 5.77 -17.01
C PRO A 255 7.11 5.56 -16.21
N TRP A 256 6.55 4.34 -16.18
CA TRP A 256 5.20 4.09 -15.66
C TRP A 256 5.15 3.83 -14.15
N ILE A 257 6.26 3.44 -13.52
CA ILE A 257 6.35 3.33 -12.06
C ILE A 257 6.59 4.71 -11.42
N GLY A 258 5.81 4.99 -10.37
CA GLY A 258 5.98 6.13 -9.47
C GLY A 258 6.74 5.75 -8.20
N VAL A 259 6.30 6.29 -7.05
CA VAL A 259 6.92 6.00 -5.74
C VAL A 259 6.71 4.52 -5.36
N MET A 260 7.72 3.95 -4.71
CA MET A 260 7.63 2.65 -4.04
C MET A 260 7.93 2.82 -2.55
N SER A 261 6.93 2.56 -1.71
CA SER A 261 7.02 2.61 -0.25
C SER A 261 7.46 1.26 0.31
N LEU A 262 8.68 1.23 0.82
CA LEU A 262 9.22 0.07 1.51
C LEU A 262 8.66 0.02 2.92
N ILE A 263 8.13 -1.14 3.30
CA ILE A 263 7.67 -1.40 4.66
C ILE A 263 8.78 -2.11 5.47
N TYR A 264 9.20 -1.65 6.66
CA TYR A 264 8.82 -0.43 7.40
C TYR A 264 10.05 0.31 7.98
N VAL A 265 9.82 1.53 8.47
CA VAL A 265 10.62 2.12 9.54
C VAL A 265 9.89 1.82 10.85
N ALA A 266 10.53 1.10 11.77
CA ALA A 266 9.85 0.61 12.97
C ALA A 266 9.31 1.74 13.86
N ASP A 267 8.09 1.56 14.36
CA ASP A 267 7.56 2.37 15.45
C ASP A 267 8.38 2.06 16.73
N PRO A 268 8.91 3.08 17.43
CA PRO A 268 9.64 2.89 18.68
C PRO A 268 8.88 2.16 19.80
N SER A 269 7.55 2.07 19.71
CA SER A 269 6.70 1.37 20.67
C SER A 269 6.48 -0.11 20.37
N TRP A 270 6.90 -0.59 19.20
CA TRP A 270 6.84 -2.01 18.86
C TRP A 270 7.83 -2.82 19.70
N HIS A 271 7.54 -4.11 19.81
CA HIS A 271 8.33 -5.12 20.47
C HIS A 271 8.86 -6.11 19.44
N MET A 272 9.86 -6.89 19.83
CA MET A 272 10.35 -7.99 18.99
C MET A 272 9.31 -9.10 18.79
N ASP A 273 8.22 -9.10 19.56
CA ASP A 273 7.10 -10.02 19.39
C ASP A 273 6.01 -9.49 18.43
N ASP A 274 6.17 -8.28 17.88
CA ASP A 274 5.29 -7.74 16.84
C ASP A 274 5.86 -8.10 15.45
N GLU A 275 5.05 -8.65 14.54
CA GLU A 275 5.54 -9.08 13.22
C GLU A 275 6.18 -7.96 12.40
N GLU A 276 5.68 -6.74 12.52
CA GLU A 276 6.10 -5.56 11.75
C GLU A 276 7.57 -5.22 11.98
N THR A 277 8.09 -5.57 13.16
CA THR A 277 9.51 -5.44 13.49
C THR A 277 10.40 -6.22 12.51
N TYR A 278 9.95 -7.37 12.00
CA TYR A 278 10.73 -8.22 11.10
C TYR A 278 10.65 -7.84 9.62
N TRP A 279 9.76 -6.91 9.27
CA TRP A 279 9.74 -6.26 7.96
C TRP A 279 10.63 -5.00 7.95
N SER A 280 10.91 -4.46 9.12
CA SER A 280 11.51 -3.12 9.26
C SER A 280 13.00 -3.04 8.92
N ILE A 281 13.43 -1.89 8.41
CA ILE A 281 14.85 -1.59 8.15
C ILE A 281 15.57 -1.07 9.39
N VAL A 282 14.83 -0.76 10.45
CA VAL A 282 15.34 -0.38 11.78
C VAL A 282 14.59 -1.18 12.83
N TYR A 283 15.23 -1.48 13.95
CA TYR A 283 14.59 -2.13 15.08
C TYR A 283 13.91 -1.10 15.99
N PRO A 284 12.86 -1.47 16.74
CA PRO A 284 12.11 -0.56 17.62
C PRO A 284 12.90 -0.26 18.90
N TYR A 285 13.97 0.52 18.74
CA TYR A 285 14.84 0.95 19.83
C TYR A 285 14.95 2.46 19.81
N TYR A 286 14.73 3.07 20.97
CA TYR A 286 14.72 4.52 21.15
C TYR A 286 15.30 4.88 22.52
N PRO A 287 16.10 5.96 22.64
CA PRO A 287 16.42 6.94 21.59
C PRO A 287 17.53 6.51 20.62
N GLU A 288 18.27 5.44 20.90
CA GLU A 288 19.35 5.00 20.02
C GLU A 288 18.84 4.24 18.79
N LEU A 289 19.17 4.75 17.60
CA LEU A 289 18.90 4.04 16.34
C LEU A 289 19.62 2.67 16.33
N ARG A 290 18.85 1.60 16.17
CA ARG A 290 19.39 0.27 15.82
C ARG A 290 18.99 -0.09 14.40
N ALA A 291 19.95 -0.01 13.48
CA ALA A 291 19.72 -0.34 12.07
C ALA A 291 19.73 -1.86 11.83
N ALA A 292 18.81 -2.33 10.99
CA ALA A 292 18.91 -3.66 10.36
C ALA A 292 19.92 -3.63 9.19
N PRO A 293 20.43 -4.78 8.71
CA PRO A 293 21.34 -4.82 7.57
C PRO A 293 20.82 -4.06 6.33
N ALA A 294 19.51 -4.17 6.07
CA ALA A 294 18.79 -3.48 5.00
C ALA A 294 19.01 -1.96 4.99
N TYR A 295 19.00 -1.31 6.15
CA TYR A 295 19.18 0.15 6.25
C TYR A 295 20.53 0.60 5.70
N HIS A 296 21.59 -0.16 5.94
CA HIS A 296 22.93 0.20 5.48
C HIS A 296 23.09 0.08 3.96
N GLY A 297 22.40 -0.89 3.35
CA GLY A 297 22.33 -1.04 1.90
C GLY A 297 21.56 0.11 1.24
N LEU A 298 20.32 0.32 1.69
CA LEU A 298 19.42 1.37 1.21
C LEU A 298 20.00 2.78 1.37
N LYS A 299 20.76 3.04 2.45
CA LYS A 299 21.43 4.33 2.68
C LYS A 299 22.46 4.64 1.58
N LYS A 300 23.11 3.63 1.00
CA LYS A 300 24.14 3.78 -0.03
C LYS A 300 23.58 3.82 -1.45
N LEU A 301 22.36 3.32 -1.67
CA LEU A 301 21.72 3.34 -2.98
C LEU A 301 21.63 4.77 -3.54
N PRO A 302 22.03 4.98 -4.82
CA PRO A 302 21.83 6.24 -5.51
C PRO A 302 20.37 6.69 -5.45
N LYS A 303 20.16 7.98 -5.16
CA LYS A 303 18.82 8.58 -5.17
C LYS A 303 18.56 9.09 -6.58
N VAL A 304 17.96 8.23 -7.41
CA VAL A 304 17.62 8.56 -8.79
C VAL A 304 16.32 9.36 -8.78
N PRO A 305 16.30 10.61 -9.29
CA PRO A 305 15.06 11.37 -9.41
C PRO A 305 14.13 10.74 -10.46
N PRO A 306 12.81 10.90 -10.34
CA PRO A 306 11.86 10.45 -11.36
C PRO A 306 12.21 11.03 -12.74
N VAL A 307 12.10 10.22 -13.80
CA VAL A 307 12.30 10.71 -15.17
C VAL A 307 11.19 11.70 -15.52
N GLY A 308 11.55 12.96 -15.82
CA GLY A 308 10.63 13.98 -16.31
C GLY A 308 10.32 15.14 -15.36
N GLU A 309 10.84 15.14 -14.12
CA GLU A 309 10.79 16.30 -13.22
C GLU A 309 12.10 17.10 -13.32
N LYS A 310 12.02 18.35 -13.82
CA LYS A 310 13.03 19.40 -13.67
C LYS A 310 12.54 20.41 -12.66
#